data_AF-A0ABD0RMN9-F1
#
_entry.id   AF-A0ABD0RMN9-F1
#
_cell.length_a   1.000
_cell.length_b   1.000
_cell.length_c   1.000
_cell.angle_alpha   90.00
_cell.angle_beta   90.00
_cell.angle_gamma   90.00
#
_symmetry.space_group_name_H-M   'P 1'
#
loop_
_entity.id
_entity.type
_entity.pdbx_description
1 polymer ?
#
loop_
_entity_poly.entity_id
_entity_poly.type
_entity_poly.pdbx_seq_one_letter_code
_entity_poly.pdbx_strand_id
1 'polypeptide(L)' 'VEHPHVCRLLGICLTSTVQLITQLMPYGCLLDYVRENKDNIGSQHLLNWCVQIAKVNG' A
#
# COMPACT_ATOMS: atom_id res chain seq x y z
N VAL A 1 16.07 3.19 0.94
CA VAL A 1 15.22 3.89 -0.04
C VAL A 1 13.87 4.11 0.60
N GLU A 2 13.55 5.35 0.95
CA GLU A 2 12.22 5.72 1.47
C GLU A 2 11.41 6.36 0.35
N HIS A 3 10.20 5.87 0.11
CA HIS A 3 9.28 6.46 -0.87
C HIS A 3 7.89 6.57 -0.23
N PRO A 4 7.18 7.72 -0.37
CA PRO A 4 5.92 7.97 0.34
C PRO A 4 4.77 7.04 -0.08
N HIS A 5 4.88 6.35 -1.22
CA HIS A 5 3.85 5.43 -1.72
C HIS A 5 4.24 3.94 -1.60
N VAL A 6 5.28 3.62 -0.81
CA VAL A 6 5.73 2.24 -0.59
C VAL A 6 5.64 1.89 0.88
N CYS A 7 5.12 0.70 1.18
CA CYS A 7 5.14 0.15 2.53
C CYS A 7 6.59 -0.10 2.96
N ARG A 8 7.03 0.61 4.00
CA ARG A 8 8.40 0.55 4.50
C ARG A 8 8.65 -0.76 5.25
N LEU A 9 9.74 -1.43 4.90
CA LEU A 9 10.37 -2.45 5.76
C LEU A 9 11.08 -1.74 6.91
N LEU A 10 10.59 -1.96 8.13
CA LEU A 10 11.14 -1.39 9.36
C LEU A 10 12.28 -2.26 9.93
N GLY A 11 12.23 -3.56 9.70
CA GLY A 11 13.26 -4.47 10.18
C GLY A 11 13.01 -5.93 9.79
N ILE A 12 13.99 -6.76 10.10
CA ILE A 12 13.95 -8.21 9.92
C ILE A 12 14.27 -8.84 11.28
N CYS A 13 13.44 -9.75 11.74
CA CYS A 13 13.71 -10.54 12.93
C CYS A 13 14.19 -11.94 12.50
N LEU A 14 15.38 -12.33 12.94
CA LEU A 14 15.99 -13.62 12.65
C LEU A 14 15.77 -14.57 13.84
N THR A 15 14.61 -15.23 13.86
CA THR A 15 14.33 -16.33 14.79
C THR A 15 14.38 -17.68 14.06
N SER A 16 13.80 -18.74 14.62
CA SER A 16 13.61 -20.01 13.90
C SER A 16 12.79 -19.84 12.60
N THR A 17 11.99 -18.78 12.49
CA THR A 17 11.38 -18.30 11.24
C THR A 17 11.74 -16.85 11.01
N VAL A 18 12.09 -16.49 9.77
CA VAL A 18 12.37 -15.10 9.40
C VAL A 18 11.06 -14.31 9.40
N GLN A 19 11.04 -13.18 10.11
CA GLN A 19 9.91 -12.26 10.13
C GLN A 19 10.28 -10.92 9.51
N LEU A 20 9.38 -10.39 8.68
CA LEU A 20 9.49 -9.05 8.12
C LEU A 20 8.62 -8.10 8.92
N ILE A 21 9.22 -7.05 9.46
CA ILE A 21 8.51 -6.01 10.21
C ILE A 21 8.29 -4.85 9.24
N THR A 22 7.04 -4.56 8.92
CA THR A 22 6.67 -3.42 8.05
C THR A 22 5.87 -2.38 8.81
N GLN A 23 5.71 -1.19 8.24
CA GLN A 23 4.75 -0.22 8.76
C GLN A 23 3.32 -0.78 8.74
N LEU A 24 2.51 -0.35 9.70
CA LEU A 24 1.08 -0.67 9.72
C LEU A 24 0.33 0.16 8.67
N MET A 25 -0.49 -0.51 7.86
CA MET A 25 -1.41 0.12 6.91
C MET A 25 -2.83 0.04 7.45
N PRO A 26 -3.34 1.09 8.11
CA PRO A 26 -4.59 1.01 8.89
C PRO A 26 -5.85 0.78 8.03
N TYR A 27 -5.79 1.07 6.73
CA TYR A 27 -6.90 0.95 5.79
C TYR A 27 -6.90 -0.35 4.97
N GLY A 28 -5.92 -1.24 5.20
CA GLY A 28 -5.86 -2.53 4.52
C GLY A 28 -5.61 -2.44 3.01
N CYS A 29 -6.21 -3.37 2.27
CA CYS A 29 -5.97 -3.59 0.85
C CYS A 29 -6.83 -2.68 -0.03
N LEU A 30 -6.21 -1.98 -0.97
CA LEU A 30 -6.91 -1.08 -1.90
C LEU A 30 -7.94 -1.83 -2.78
N LEU A 31 -7.63 -3.05 -3.21
CA LEU A 31 -8.55 -3.84 -4.05
C LEU A 31 -9.84 -4.19 -3.30
N ASP A 32 -9.73 -4.56 -2.03
CA ASP A 32 -10.88 -4.90 -1.20
C ASP A 32 -11.74 -3.64 -0.97
N TYR A 33 -11.09 -2.51 -0.66
CA TYR A 33 -11.78 -1.23 -0.55
C TYR A 33 -12.55 -0.84 -1.83
N VAL A 34 -11.94 -1.00 -3.01
CA VAL A 34 -12.57 -0.70 -4.29
C VAL A 34 -13.78 -1.61 -4.56
N ARG A 35 -13.69 -2.89 -4.20
CA ARG A 35 -14.80 -3.84 -4.36
C ARG A 35 -15.98 -3.49 -3.45
N GLU A 36 -15.70 -3.14 -2.21
CA GLU A 36 -16.71 -2.77 -1.21
C GLU A 36 -17.40 -1.43 -1.53
N ASN A 37 -16.71 -0.52 -2.21
CA ASN A 37 -17.18 0.86 -2.45
C ASN A 37 -17.36 1.19 -3.94
N LYS A 38 -17.58 0.18 -4.81
CA LYS A 38 -17.49 0.33 -6.28
C LYS A 38 -18.29 1.52 -6.85
N ASP A 39 -19.46 1.80 -6.28
CA ASP A 39 -20.40 2.84 -6.76
C ASP A 39 -20.19 4.20 -6.05
N ASN A 40 -19.31 4.24 -5.04
CA ASN A 40 -19.06 5.40 -4.18
C ASN A 40 -17.67 6.02 -4.42
N ILE A 41 -16.93 5.59 -5.44
CA ILE A 41 -15.59 6.08 -5.75
C ILE A 41 -15.61 6.94 -7.01
N GLY A 42 -15.26 8.21 -6.87
CA GLY A 42 -15.11 9.13 -8.01
C GLY A 42 -13.87 8.82 -8.86
N SER A 43 -13.94 9.13 -10.17
CA SER A 43 -12.86 8.90 -11.14
C SER A 43 -11.52 9.54 -10.75
N GLN A 44 -11.55 10.72 -10.12
CA GLN A 44 -10.35 11.41 -9.65
C GLN A 44 -9.58 10.58 -8.61
N HIS A 45 -10.26 9.86 -7.72
CA HIS A 45 -9.60 9.01 -6.72
C HIS A 45 -8.86 7.85 -7.39
N LEU A 46 -9.52 7.18 -8.34
CA LEU A 46 -8.92 6.09 -9.12
C LEU A 46 -7.67 6.57 -9.87
N LEU A 47 -7.76 7.72 -10.55
CA LEU A 47 -6.62 8.32 -11.25
C LEU A 47 -5.47 8.65 -10.30
N ASN A 48 -5.78 9.25 -9.14
CA ASN A 48 -4.77 9.58 -8.14
C ASN A 48 -4.07 8.32 -7.60
N TRP A 49 -4.79 7.23 -7.33
CA TRP A 49 -4.19 5.98 -6.89
C TRP A 49 -3.29 5.37 -7.96
N CYS A 50 -3.70 5.38 -9.23
CA CYS A 50 -2.84 4.96 -10.33
C CYS A 50 -1.54 5.76 -10.39
N VAL A 51 -1.62 7.09 -10.25
CA VAL A 51 -0.43 7.98 -10.23
C VAL A 51 0.47 7.66 -9.04
N GLN A 52 -0.09 7.47 -7.84
CA GLN A 52 0.68 7.14 -6.64
C GLN A 52 1.44 5.82 -6.79
N ILE A 53 0.80 4.80 -7.37
CA ILE A 53 1.42 3.50 -7.65
C ILE A 53 2.50 3.64 -8.72
N ALA A 54 2.22 4.34 -9.83
CA ALA A 54 3.18 4.51 -10.91
C ALA A 54 4.46 5.24 -10.47
N LYS A 55 4.33 6.23 -9.58
CA LYS A 55 5.47 6.97 -9.00
C LYS A 55 6.47 6.09 -8.25
N VAL A 56 6.06 4.90 -7.77
CA VAL A 56 6.98 3.96 -7.11
C VAL A 56 8.07 3.45 -8.06
N ASN A 57 7.75 3.34 -9.35
CA ASN A 57 8.66 2.80 -10.37
C ASN A 57 9.37 3.89 -11.18
N GLY A 58 9.12 5.17 -10.86
CA GLY A 58 9.67 6.33 -11.56
C GLY A 58 10.98 6.83 -10.98
#